data_AF-A0A420W7M7-F1
#
_entry.id   AF-A0A420W7M7-F1
#
_cell.length_a   1.000
_cell.length_b   1.000
_cell.length_c   1.000
_cell.angle_alpha   90.00
_cell.angle_beta   90.00
_cell.angle_gamma   90.00
#
_symmetry.space_group_name_H-M   'P 1'
#
loop_
_entity.id
_entity.type
_entity.pdbx_description
1 polymer ?
#
loop_
_entity_poly.entity_id
_entity_poly.type
_entity_poly.pdbx_seq_one_letter_code
_entity_poly.pdbx_strand_id
1 'polypeptide(L)'
;MALIEKRVLPLVDYPGMNRVHKRELDYLNNLYDAIVSGEDDRKVDELLDEFLSDVKNHFSYEEDLMRKSHFFAYPCHSGEHERVLRELKDVKRRWRESRDREFLKKYFEETFKDWIVEHIQTMDTVTAQWLNRVMSGFLY
;
A
#
# COMPACT_ATOMS: atom_id res chain seq x y z
N MET A 1 1.26 6.61 -17.75
CA MET A 1 2.29 5.54 -17.70
C MET A 1 2.25 4.92 -16.31
N ALA A 2 2.27 3.58 -16.19
CA ALA A 2 2.26 2.93 -14.88
C ALA A 2 3.63 3.09 -14.17
N LEU A 3 3.59 3.39 -12.88
CA LEU A 3 4.79 3.41 -12.03
C LEU A 3 5.25 1.98 -11.69
N ILE A 4 4.28 1.11 -11.38
CA ILE A 4 4.50 -0.30 -11.12
C ILE A 4 3.53 -1.12 -11.94
N GLU A 5 4.07 -1.98 -12.80
CA GLU A 5 3.28 -2.91 -13.60
C GLU A 5 2.76 -4.06 -12.73
N LYS A 6 1.45 -4.33 -12.72
CA LYS A 6 0.88 -5.39 -11.88
C LYS A 6 1.51 -6.77 -12.07
N ARG A 7 2.04 -7.06 -13.26
CA ARG A 7 2.71 -8.33 -13.57
C ARG A 7 4.02 -8.53 -12.82
N VAL A 8 4.65 -7.45 -12.35
CA VAL A 8 5.91 -7.52 -11.59
C VAL A 8 5.68 -7.50 -10.09
N LEU A 9 4.43 -7.30 -9.64
CA LEU A 9 4.10 -7.33 -8.22
C LEU A 9 4.25 -8.77 -7.70
N PRO A 10 5.01 -8.99 -6.62
CA PRO A 10 5.08 -10.29 -5.98
C PRO A 10 3.69 -10.75 -5.55
N LEU A 11 3.44 -12.05 -5.63
CA LEU A 11 2.24 -12.65 -5.07
C LEU A 11 2.60 -13.34 -3.76
N VAL A 12 1.67 -13.29 -2.81
CA VAL A 12 1.78 -13.96 -1.51
C VAL A 12 0.80 -15.13 -1.42
N ASP A 13 1.03 -16.03 -0.45
CA ASP A 13 0.30 -17.30 -0.32
C ASP A 13 -1.17 -17.17 0.14
N TYR A 14 -1.68 -15.95 0.31
CA TYR A 14 -3.06 -15.67 0.68
C TYR A 14 -3.78 -14.86 -0.40
N PRO A 15 -4.72 -15.45 -1.16
CA PRO A 15 -5.38 -14.78 -2.29
C PRO A 15 -6.09 -13.47 -1.94
N GLY A 16 -6.50 -13.30 -0.68
CA GLY A 16 -7.09 -12.07 -0.18
C GLY A 16 -6.16 -10.87 -0.24
N MET A 17 -4.90 -11.07 0.19
CA MET A 17 -3.86 -10.03 0.21
C MET A 17 -3.48 -9.63 -1.22
N ASN A 18 -3.31 -10.61 -2.12
CA ASN A 18 -3.05 -10.33 -3.54
C ASN A 18 -4.12 -9.45 -4.21
N ARG A 19 -5.38 -9.46 -3.74
CA ARG A 19 -6.44 -8.58 -4.28
C ARG A 19 -6.27 -7.15 -3.82
N VAL A 20 -5.93 -6.92 -2.55
CA VAL A 20 -5.73 -5.57 -2.01
C VAL A 20 -4.44 -4.96 -2.54
N HIS A 21 -3.35 -5.74 -2.66
CA HIS A 21 -2.09 -5.27 -3.28
C HIS A 21 -2.29 -4.79 -4.73
N LYS A 22 -3.02 -5.57 -5.55
CA LYS A 22 -3.31 -5.19 -6.93
C LYS A 22 -4.20 -3.96 -7.03
N ARG A 23 -5.12 -3.77 -6.09
CA ARG A 23 -6.00 -2.61 -6.04
C ARG A 23 -5.24 -1.36 -5.61
N GLU A 24 -4.36 -1.46 -4.62
CA GLU A 24 -3.49 -0.36 -4.20
C GLU A 24 -2.61 0.12 -5.36
N LEU A 25 -2.10 -0.82 -6.17
CA LEU A 25 -1.38 -0.48 -7.40
C LEU A 25 -2.24 0.25 -8.44
N ASP A 26 -3.55 -0.02 -8.53
CA ASP A 26 -4.43 0.75 -9.42
C ASP A 26 -4.51 2.22 -8.97
N TYR A 27 -4.74 2.44 -7.68
CA TYR A 27 -4.79 3.79 -7.11
C TYR A 27 -3.44 4.51 -7.25
N LEU A 28 -2.33 3.82 -6.94
CA LEU A 28 -0.98 4.36 -7.09
C LEU A 28 -0.70 4.76 -8.53
N ASN A 29 -0.99 3.89 -9.49
CA ASN A 29 -0.72 4.17 -10.89
C ASN A 29 -1.60 5.30 -11.45
N ASN A 30 -2.86 5.39 -11.04
CA ASN A 30 -3.74 6.48 -11.43
C ASN A 30 -3.27 7.82 -10.86
N LEU A 31 -2.88 7.84 -9.59
CA LEU A 31 -2.30 9.03 -8.94
C LEU A 31 -1.00 9.44 -9.63
N TYR A 32 -0.10 8.49 -9.86
CA TYR A 32 1.17 8.75 -10.50
C TYR A 32 1.00 9.29 -11.92
N ASP A 33 0.07 8.73 -12.70
CA ASP A 33 -0.22 9.21 -14.06
C ASP A 33 -0.65 10.69 -14.04
N ALA A 34 -1.57 11.06 -13.15
CA ALA A 34 -2.01 12.45 -12.99
C ALA A 34 -0.87 13.40 -12.55
N ILE A 35 0.06 12.91 -11.72
CA ILE A 35 1.25 13.66 -11.33
C ILE A 35 2.11 13.95 -12.57
N VAL A 36 2.47 12.92 -13.36
CA VAL A 36 3.43 13.06 -14.47
C VAL A 36 2.86 13.67 -15.75
N SER A 37 1.55 13.55 -15.98
CA SER A 37 0.88 14.18 -17.12
C SER A 37 0.58 15.66 -16.88
N GLY A 38 0.77 16.14 -15.65
CA GLY A 38 0.50 17.54 -15.28
C GLY A 38 -0.99 17.85 -15.16
N GLU A 39 -1.81 16.89 -14.75
CA GLU A 39 -3.23 17.12 -14.44
C GLU A 39 -3.41 18.20 -13.37
N ASP A 40 -4.57 18.85 -13.37
CA ASP A 40 -4.92 19.91 -12.40
C ASP A 40 -4.68 19.48 -10.94
N ASP A 41 -4.21 20.41 -10.11
CA ASP A 41 -3.86 20.14 -8.72
C ASP A 41 -5.05 19.60 -7.90
N ARG A 42 -6.29 19.97 -8.23
CA ARG A 42 -7.48 19.41 -7.58
C ARG A 42 -7.66 17.93 -7.92
N LYS A 43 -7.36 17.55 -9.16
CA LYS A 43 -7.41 16.15 -9.57
C LYS A 43 -6.36 15.33 -8.84
N VAL A 44 -5.15 15.87 -8.67
CA VAL A 44 -4.10 15.24 -7.86
C VAL A 44 -4.53 15.14 -6.39
N ASP A 45 -5.15 16.18 -5.82
CA ASP A 45 -5.68 16.15 -4.45
C ASP A 45 -6.73 15.03 -4.26
N GLU A 46 -7.67 14.88 -5.20
CA GLU A 46 -8.68 13.81 -5.17
C GLU A 46 -8.02 12.42 -5.22
N LEU A 47 -7.13 12.19 -6.17
CA LEU A 47 -6.48 10.89 -6.35
C LEU A 47 -5.56 10.53 -5.17
N LEU A 48 -4.92 11.52 -4.55
CA LEU A 48 -4.11 11.32 -3.36
C LEU A 48 -4.97 10.96 -2.15
N ASP A 49 -6.18 11.49 -2.06
CA ASP A 49 -7.16 11.14 -1.02
C ASP A 49 -7.71 9.73 -1.21
N GLU A 50 -8.03 9.35 -2.46
CA GLU A 50 -8.44 8.00 -2.83
C GLU A 50 -7.35 6.96 -2.52
N PHE A 51 -6.12 7.24 -2.93
CA PHE A 51 -4.98 6.37 -2.68
C PHE A 51 -4.73 6.17 -1.17
N LEU A 52 -4.66 7.25 -0.39
CA LEU A 52 -4.49 7.15 1.06
C LEU A 52 -5.63 6.38 1.75
N SER A 53 -6.87 6.55 1.25
CA SER A 53 -8.02 5.80 1.74
C SER A 53 -7.88 4.30 1.47
N ASP A 54 -7.43 3.93 0.26
CA ASP A 54 -7.21 2.53 -0.08
C ASP A 54 -6.07 1.90 0.75
N VAL A 55 -4.93 2.57 0.90
CA VAL A 55 -3.82 2.11 1.75
C VAL A 55 -4.32 1.82 3.18
N LYS A 56 -5.13 2.71 3.75
CA LYS A 56 -5.73 2.50 5.08
C LYS A 56 -6.64 1.28 5.11
N ASN A 57 -7.46 1.08 4.09
CA ASN A 57 -8.37 -0.07 4.00
C ASN A 57 -7.61 -1.38 3.80
N HIS A 58 -6.55 -1.37 3.00
CA HIS A 58 -5.63 -2.47 2.80
C HIS A 58 -5.00 -2.88 4.16
N PHE A 59 -4.33 -1.98 4.85
CA PHE A 59 -3.72 -2.28 6.15
C PHE A 59 -4.75 -2.76 7.17
N SER A 60 -5.93 -2.12 7.22
CA SER A 60 -7.01 -2.54 8.14
C SER A 60 -7.49 -3.97 7.86
N TYR A 61 -7.52 -4.38 6.59
CA TYR A 61 -7.89 -5.74 6.19
C TYR A 61 -6.85 -6.76 6.66
N GLU A 62 -5.57 -6.50 6.41
CA GLU A 62 -4.50 -7.42 6.82
C GLU A 62 -4.35 -7.49 8.33
N GLU A 63 -4.43 -6.36 9.02
CA GLU A 63 -4.39 -6.31 10.47
C GLU A 63 -5.55 -7.05 11.14
N ASP A 64 -6.75 -7.00 10.55
CA ASP A 64 -7.88 -7.79 11.03
C ASP A 64 -7.61 -9.30 10.88
N LEU A 65 -7.03 -9.72 9.76
CA LEU A 65 -6.60 -11.11 9.56
C LEU A 65 -5.50 -11.50 10.56
N MET A 66 -4.50 -10.65 10.78
CA MET A 66 -3.43 -10.88 11.74
C MET A 66 -3.97 -11.03 13.17
N ARG A 67 -4.89 -10.16 13.60
CA ARG A 67 -5.51 -10.24 14.93
C ARG A 67 -6.34 -11.52 15.08
N LYS A 68 -7.19 -11.85 14.11
CA LYS A 68 -8.06 -13.05 14.15
C LYS A 68 -7.29 -14.35 14.13
N SER A 69 -6.13 -14.36 13.46
CA SER A 69 -5.27 -15.54 13.34
C SER A 69 -4.19 -15.61 14.42
N HIS A 70 -4.18 -14.68 15.37
CA HIS A 70 -3.13 -14.56 16.40
C HIS A 70 -1.71 -14.55 15.81
N PHE A 71 -1.52 -13.79 14.72
CA PHE A 71 -0.22 -13.68 14.08
C PHE A 71 0.83 -13.12 15.04
N PHE A 72 1.91 -13.89 15.22
CA PHE A 72 2.91 -13.65 16.27
C PHE A 72 3.64 -12.30 16.14
N ALA A 73 3.80 -11.78 14.91
CA ALA A 73 4.53 -10.55 14.63
C ALA A 73 3.62 -9.32 14.44
N TYR A 74 2.34 -9.43 14.78
CA TYR A 74 1.34 -8.36 14.57
C TYR A 74 1.82 -6.97 15.04
N PRO A 75 2.37 -6.78 16.27
CA PRO A 75 2.79 -5.45 16.71
C PRO A 75 3.88 -4.82 15.84
N CYS A 76 4.78 -5.64 15.27
CA CYS A 76 5.83 -5.18 14.38
C CYS A 76 5.25 -4.79 13.01
N HIS A 77 4.40 -5.64 12.43
CA HIS A 77 3.77 -5.38 11.13
C HIS A 77 2.83 -4.17 11.17
N SER A 78 1.92 -4.10 12.14
CA SER A 78 1.04 -2.94 12.29
C SER A 78 1.82 -1.65 12.58
N GLY A 79 2.94 -1.74 13.30
CA GLY A 79 3.83 -0.59 13.54
C GLY A 79 4.41 -0.02 12.24
N GLU A 80 4.75 -0.87 11.28
CA GLU A 80 5.22 -0.45 9.96
C GLU A 80 4.11 0.18 9.12
N HIS A 81 2.91 -0.39 9.13
CA HIS A 81 1.71 0.22 8.52
C HIS A 81 1.44 1.62 9.07
N GLU A 82 1.49 1.79 10.39
CA GLU A 82 1.28 3.07 11.02
C GLU A 82 2.35 4.10 10.64
N ARG A 83 3.62 3.67 10.51
CA ARG A 83 4.72 4.52 10.06
C ARG A 83 4.44 5.07 8.67
N VAL A 84 4.08 4.19 7.73
CA VAL A 84 3.81 4.54 6.32
C VAL A 84 2.56 5.42 6.19
N LEU A 85 1.51 5.13 6.95
CA LEU A 85 0.31 6.00 6.98
C LEU A 85 0.61 7.40 7.51
N ARG A 86 1.53 7.56 8.47
CA ARG A 86 1.97 8.89 8.93
C ARG A 86 2.77 9.60 7.85
N GLU A 87 3.72 8.90 7.24
CA GLU A 87 4.54 9.42 6.15
C GLU A 87 3.69 9.90 4.96
N LEU A 88 2.73 9.11 4.50
CA LEU A 88 1.82 9.49 3.42
C LEU A 88 0.97 10.72 3.76
N LYS A 89 0.52 10.85 5.01
CA LYS A 89 -0.20 12.06 5.47
C LYS A 89 0.69 13.29 5.45
N ASP A 90 1.97 13.14 5.81
CA ASP A 90 2.94 14.23 5.77
C ASP A 90 3.28 14.63 4.33
N VAL A 91 3.45 13.67 3.42
CA VAL A 91 3.62 13.91 1.98
C VAL A 91 2.42 14.65 1.40
N LYS A 92 1.20 14.21 1.72
CA LYS A 92 -0.04 14.88 1.32
C LYS A 92 -0.14 16.30 1.87
N ARG A 93 0.21 16.53 3.14
CA ARG A 93 0.26 17.88 3.73
C ARG A 93 1.23 18.77 2.95
N ARG A 94 2.46 18.30 2.74
CA ARG A 94 3.50 19.04 2.00
C ARG A 94 3.07 19.37 0.58
N TRP A 95 2.48 18.42 -0.13
CA TRP A 95 1.91 18.64 -1.47
C TRP A 95 0.88 19.78 -1.44
N ARG A 96 -0.07 19.75 -0.50
CA ARG A 96 -1.13 20.77 -0.39
C ARG A 96 -0.60 22.18 -0.10
N GLU A 97 0.48 22.27 0.65
CA GLU A 97 1.12 23.55 1.04
C GLU A 97 1.99 24.12 -0.09
N SER A 98 2.77 23.26 -0.76
CA SER A 98 3.82 23.70 -1.70
C SER A 98 3.44 23.58 -3.18
N ARG A 99 2.52 22.68 -3.52
CA ARG A 99 2.25 22.24 -4.91
C ARG A 99 3.52 21.79 -5.64
N ASP A 100 4.51 21.31 -4.88
CA ASP A 100 5.75 20.78 -5.39
C ASP A 100 5.53 19.38 -5.99
N ARG A 101 5.27 19.38 -7.30
CA ARG A 101 4.97 18.18 -8.08
C ARG A 101 6.18 17.27 -8.26
N GLU A 102 7.37 17.86 -8.34
CA GLU A 102 8.62 17.10 -8.46
C GLU A 102 8.91 16.34 -7.17
N PHE A 103 8.71 16.98 -6.01
CA PHE A 103 8.77 16.29 -4.72
C PHE A 103 7.79 15.12 -4.65
N LEU A 104 6.53 15.33 -5.03
CA LEU A 104 5.50 14.29 -4.96
C LEU A 104 5.82 13.12 -5.90
N LYS A 105 6.26 13.42 -7.13
CA LYS A 105 6.72 12.43 -8.10
C LYS A 105 7.88 11.60 -7.53
N LYS A 106 8.93 12.27 -7.05
CA LYS A 106 10.13 11.63 -6.50
C LYS A 106 9.80 10.71 -5.33
N TYR A 107 8.90 11.15 -4.44
CA TYR A 107 8.45 10.32 -3.32
C TYR A 107 7.86 8.99 -3.78
N PHE A 108 6.96 9.01 -4.77
CA PHE A 108 6.36 7.78 -5.27
C PHE A 108 7.35 6.91 -6.02
N GLU A 109 8.25 7.50 -6.82
CA GLU A 109 9.25 6.76 -7.61
C GLU A 109 10.34 6.10 -6.77
N GLU A 110 10.84 6.78 -5.74
CA GLU A 110 12.05 6.39 -5.02
C GLU A 110 11.80 5.93 -3.58
N THR A 111 10.60 6.18 -3.02
CA THR A 111 10.30 5.83 -1.62
C THR A 111 9.14 4.86 -1.54
N PHE A 112 7.95 5.27 -1.98
CA PHE A 112 6.76 4.42 -1.82
C PHE A 112 6.85 3.14 -2.65
N LYS A 113 7.32 3.26 -3.91
CA LYS A 113 7.48 2.11 -4.81
C LYS A 113 8.41 1.04 -4.24
N ASP A 114 9.57 1.44 -3.74
CA ASP A 114 10.54 0.50 -3.19
C ASP A 114 10.00 -0.14 -1.91
N TRP A 115 9.38 0.67 -1.06
CA TRP A 115 8.74 0.21 0.17
C TRP A 115 7.66 -0.84 -0.09
N ILE A 116 6.69 -0.60 -0.98
CA ILE A 116 5.57 -1.54 -1.19
C ILE A 116 6.07 -2.88 -1.75
N VAL A 117 7.07 -2.85 -2.64
CA VAL A 117 7.65 -4.09 -3.19
C VAL A 117 8.36 -4.87 -2.09
N GLU A 118 9.20 -4.22 -1.30
CA GLU A 118 9.92 -4.87 -0.20
C GLU A 118 8.98 -5.39 0.89
N HIS A 119 7.96 -4.61 1.25
CA HIS A 119 6.96 -4.96 2.25
C HIS A 119 6.22 -6.24 1.87
N ILE A 120 5.79 -6.33 0.60
CA ILE A 120 5.09 -7.51 0.09
C ILE A 120 6.02 -8.75 0.10
N GLN A 121 7.28 -8.59 -0.32
CA GLN A 121 8.26 -9.69 -0.38
C GLN A 121 8.69 -10.20 0.99
N THR A 122 8.50 -9.40 2.04
CA THR A 122 9.02 -9.69 3.38
C THR A 122 7.88 -9.91 4.36
N MET A 123 7.31 -8.84 4.92
CA MET A 123 6.31 -8.89 5.99
C MET A 123 5.02 -9.57 5.52
N ASP A 124 4.49 -9.19 4.35
CA ASP A 124 3.24 -9.77 3.85
C ASP A 124 3.40 -11.22 3.44
N THR A 125 4.57 -11.59 2.93
CA THR A 125 4.86 -12.99 2.59
C THR A 125 4.80 -13.88 3.84
N VAL A 126 5.41 -13.45 4.94
CA VAL A 126 5.37 -14.19 6.22
C VAL A 126 3.95 -14.22 6.79
N THR A 127 3.23 -13.10 6.73
CA THR A 127 1.84 -13.00 7.18
C THR A 127 0.92 -13.91 6.36
N ALA A 128 1.05 -13.91 5.03
CA ALA A 128 0.27 -14.76 4.15
C ALA A 128 0.52 -16.26 4.37
N GLN A 129 1.78 -16.66 4.59
CA GLN A 129 2.14 -18.05 4.91
C GLN A 129 1.50 -18.50 6.24
N TRP A 130 1.52 -17.64 7.25
CA TRP A 130 0.83 -17.89 8.52
C TRP A 130 -0.68 -18.08 8.30
N LEU A 131 -1.31 -17.12 7.60
CA LEU A 131 -2.74 -17.15 7.32
C LEU A 131 -3.16 -18.41 6.56
N ASN A 132 -2.40 -18.79 5.53
CA ASN A 132 -2.67 -20.00 4.75
C ASN A 132 -2.61 -21.25 5.65
N ARG A 133 -1.63 -21.33 6.56
CA ARG A 133 -1.50 -22.47 7.48
C ARG A 133 -2.66 -22.56 8.49
N VAL A 134 -2.99 -21.44 9.13
CA VAL A 134 -3.94 -21.43 10.26
C VAL A 134 -5.39 -21.37 9.82
N MET A 135 -5.70 -20.66 8.73
CA MET A 135 -7.08 -20.50 8.25
C MET A 135 -7.57 -21.71 7.43
N SER A 136 -6.66 -22.46 6.79
CA SER A 136 -6.99 -23.73 6.14
C SER A 136 -7.23 -24.87 7.14
N GLY A 137 -6.79 -24.71 8.40
CA GLY A 137 -6.98 -25.69 9.47
C GLY A 137 -8.34 -25.65 10.16
N PHE A 138 -9.18 -24.64 9.90
CA PHE A 138 -10.53 -24.49 10.50
C PHE A 138 -11.66 -25.15 9.69
N LEU A 139 -11.33 -25.89 8.62
CA LEU A 139 -12.30 -26.55 7.72
C LEU A 139 -12.39 -28.08 7.86
N TYR A 140 -12.06 -28.64 9.02
CA TYR A 140 -12.34 -30.06 9.32
C TYR A 140 -12.96 -30.24 10.70
#